data_AF-Q1IIF4-F1
#
_entry.id   AF-Q1IIF4-F1
#
_cell.length_a   1.000
_cell.length_b   1.000
_cell.length_c   1.000
_cell.angle_alpha   90.00
_cell.angle_beta   90.00
_cell.angle_gamma   90.00
#
_symmetry.space_group_name_H-M   'P 1'
#
loop_
_entity.id
_entity.type
_entity.pdbx_description
1 polymer ?
#
loop_
_entity_poly.entity_id
_entity_poly.type
_entity_poly.pdbx_seq_one_letter_code
_entity_poly.pdbx_strand_id
1 'polypeptide(L)'
;MNSDCKFYVFREGRRTVPGEQLLTGLRGSLFRAKDEDSWTDAMLRCGELECALEDAGDPQARHVAAVSNACADKLVHRDYFGGRELGGWLPVRLEGEVTVATPEGFAYYALHPRQYADVAAKFGVFRHGAKTHEAAPEVVVIGIRSIGTTLSAMTTAALRLRGLHVERFTVRPAGHPFDRKVKFNPAQSHTIRTARLQDALFVIVDEGPGLSGSSFLSVAEALVAERVPSGQIVLVPNHAPHLPWLRANNAAVRWQRYRTVTPAAGRSPEGEWIGGGEWRKKTFANESEWPGVWTSMERAKFADDRVLWKFEGIGPYGARARSTARALADAGFAPNAVRDEHGYVGYDLIRGRAAKAQDLSDERLKRIAEYCAFRSEECKTEVTEAQQKDLATMLRVNYERGFDRKLAPQFRNLPVERPTVCDGKMSPHEWLLTEDGRMLKLDATSHGDDHFFPGPCDVAWDLAGAIVEWGMDRATGEQFLRQYTALTGDNVTGRMRNYLLAYAMFRMAWTHMAAAAMKGTAEATRLMRDSDHYREYVSGLVMGAAKAVPVARAS
;
A
#
# COMPACT_ATOMS: atom_id res chain seq x y z
N MET A 1 -9.35 2.26 -17.19
CA MET A 1 -9.87 3.59 -16.83
C MET A 1 -10.48 4.17 -18.09
N ASN A 2 -11.75 4.59 -18.04
CA ASN A 2 -12.28 5.51 -19.05
C ASN A 2 -11.32 6.71 -19.14
N SER A 3 -11.18 7.27 -20.32
CA SER A 3 -10.46 8.53 -20.59
C SER A 3 -10.89 9.71 -19.70
N ASP A 4 -12.00 9.56 -18.98
CA ASP A 4 -12.78 10.67 -18.43
C ASP A 4 -12.40 11.05 -17.00
N CYS A 5 -11.41 10.40 -16.39
CA CYS A 5 -10.99 10.79 -15.04
C CYS A 5 -9.51 10.54 -14.77
N LYS A 6 -8.69 11.55 -15.08
CA LYS A 6 -7.25 11.56 -14.74
C LYS A 6 -7.05 12.53 -13.59
N PHE A 7 -7.45 12.21 -12.37
CA PHE A 7 -6.92 12.95 -11.23
C PHE A 7 -5.60 12.32 -10.76
N TYR A 8 -4.73 13.14 -10.17
CA TYR A 8 -3.48 12.70 -9.60
C TYR A 8 -3.67 12.51 -8.10
N VAL A 9 -3.94 11.28 -7.65
CA VAL A 9 -4.24 10.98 -6.24
C VAL A 9 -3.32 9.93 -5.64
N PHE A 10 -2.68 9.12 -6.48
CA PHE A 10 -1.65 8.16 -6.10
C PHE A 10 -0.30 8.84 -6.14
N ARG A 11 0.57 8.53 -5.18
CA ARG A 11 1.97 8.98 -5.15
C ARG A 11 2.84 8.07 -6.00
N GLU A 12 3.99 8.60 -6.44
CA GLU A 12 5.07 7.72 -6.89
C GLU A 12 5.70 7.02 -5.68
N GLY A 13 5.39 5.74 -5.50
CA GLY A 13 5.89 4.91 -4.38
C GLY A 13 7.34 4.44 -4.54
N ARG A 14 8.04 4.87 -5.60
CA ARG A 14 9.45 4.52 -5.83
C ARG A 14 10.36 5.49 -5.11
N ARG A 15 11.36 4.95 -4.42
CA ARG A 15 12.40 5.72 -3.76
C ARG A 15 13.76 5.14 -4.07
N THR A 16 14.74 6.04 -4.15
CA THR A 16 16.14 5.69 -4.26
C THR A 16 16.74 5.66 -2.87
N VAL A 17 17.40 4.57 -2.51
CA VAL A 17 18.02 4.36 -1.20
C VAL A 17 19.42 3.74 -1.36
N PRO A 18 20.35 4.00 -0.45
CA PRO A 18 21.65 3.31 -0.44
C PRO A 18 21.46 1.79 -0.33
N GLY A 19 22.11 1.01 -1.21
CA GLY A 19 22.04 -0.46 -1.17
C GLY A 19 22.51 -1.03 0.17
N GLU A 20 23.52 -0.40 0.78
CA GLU A 20 24.06 -0.77 2.09
C GLU A 20 23.01 -0.65 3.22
N GLN A 21 22.08 0.31 3.12
CA GLN A 21 21.01 0.47 4.11
C GLN A 21 20.08 -0.74 4.10
N LEU A 22 19.70 -1.22 2.91
CA LEU A 22 18.85 -2.40 2.74
C LEU A 22 19.57 -3.67 3.20
N LEU A 23 20.84 -3.83 2.82
CA LEU A 23 21.68 -4.96 3.22
C LEU A 23 21.83 -5.06 4.73
N THR A 24 22.12 -3.93 5.39
CA THR A 24 22.23 -3.86 6.85
C THR A 24 20.91 -4.22 7.53
N GLY A 25 19.80 -3.69 7.00
CA GLY A 25 18.46 -4.02 7.47
C GLY A 25 18.15 -5.52 7.37
N LEU A 26 18.50 -6.15 6.24
CA LEU A 26 18.32 -7.58 6.01
C LEU A 26 19.22 -8.44 6.94
N ARG A 27 20.49 -8.10 7.11
CA ARG A 27 21.36 -8.79 8.07
C ARG A 27 20.79 -8.72 9.48
N GLY A 28 20.32 -7.54 9.88
CA GLY A 28 19.71 -7.32 11.18
C GLY A 28 18.47 -8.18 11.41
N SER A 29 17.60 -8.32 10.41
CA SER A 29 16.41 -9.18 10.52
C SER A 29 16.77 -10.66 10.57
N LEU A 30 17.68 -11.13 9.72
CA LEU A 30 18.18 -12.51 9.76
C LEU A 30 18.77 -12.87 11.12
N PHE A 31 19.60 -12.02 11.72
CA PHE A 31 20.22 -12.31 13.01
C PHE A 31 19.24 -12.35 14.18
N ARG A 32 18.08 -11.68 14.05
CA ARG A 32 17.02 -11.69 15.07
C ARG A 32 15.93 -12.74 14.79
N ALA A 33 15.98 -13.41 13.65
CA ALA A 33 14.95 -14.35 13.23
C ALA A 33 14.94 -15.60 14.12
N LYS A 34 13.82 -15.81 14.80
CA LYS A 34 13.63 -16.89 15.80
C LYS A 34 12.28 -17.59 15.66
N ASP A 35 11.29 -16.91 15.11
CA ASP A 35 9.90 -17.33 14.98
C ASP A 35 9.39 -17.02 13.57
N GLU A 36 8.17 -17.44 13.27
CA GLU A 36 7.56 -17.28 11.95
C GLU A 36 7.50 -15.82 11.49
N ASP A 37 7.17 -14.88 12.38
CA ASP A 37 7.03 -13.47 12.04
C ASP A 37 8.39 -12.81 11.75
N SER A 38 9.40 -13.10 12.57
CA SER A 38 10.76 -12.57 12.35
C SER A 38 11.44 -13.19 11.13
N TRP A 39 11.16 -14.46 10.80
CA TRP A 39 11.56 -15.05 9.51
C TRP A 39 10.80 -14.45 8.33
N THR A 40 9.52 -14.10 8.51
CA THR A 40 8.74 -13.39 7.49
C THR A 40 9.30 -11.99 7.24
N ASP A 41 9.70 -11.23 8.28
CA ASP A 41 10.40 -9.94 8.13
C ASP A 41 11.69 -10.09 7.31
N ALA A 42 12.52 -11.10 7.62
CA ALA A 42 13.72 -11.40 6.84
C ALA A 42 13.39 -11.73 5.38
N MET A 43 12.38 -12.57 5.14
CA MET A 43 11.95 -12.96 3.80
C MET A 43 11.46 -11.76 2.97
N LEU A 44 10.71 -10.85 3.57
CA LEU A 44 10.22 -9.64 2.90
C LEU A 44 11.37 -8.70 2.50
N ARG A 45 12.36 -8.53 3.40
CA ARG A 45 13.57 -7.74 3.11
C ARG A 45 14.45 -8.39 2.05
N CYS A 46 14.54 -9.73 2.03
CA CYS A 46 15.21 -10.46 0.95
C CYS A 46 14.56 -10.16 -0.39
N GLY A 47 13.23 -10.26 -0.49
CA GLY A 47 12.51 -10.01 -1.73
C GLY A 47 12.64 -8.57 -2.24
N GLU A 48 12.61 -7.58 -1.34
CA GLU A 48 12.82 -6.17 -1.68
C GLU A 48 14.23 -5.94 -2.24
N LEU A 49 15.27 -6.42 -1.55
CA LEU A 49 16.65 -6.24 -1.98
C LEU A 49 16.97 -7.04 -3.26
N GLU A 50 16.50 -8.29 -3.36
CA GLU A 50 16.63 -9.10 -4.58
C GLU A 50 15.99 -8.37 -5.77
N CYS A 51 14.76 -7.87 -5.62
CA CYS A 51 14.08 -7.13 -6.68
C CYS A 51 14.87 -5.89 -7.11
N ALA A 52 15.40 -5.12 -6.15
CA ALA A 52 16.14 -3.90 -6.41
C ALA A 52 17.45 -4.16 -7.18
N LEU A 53 18.20 -5.20 -6.76
CA LEU A 53 19.44 -5.58 -7.43
C LEU A 53 19.20 -6.18 -8.82
N GLU A 54 18.16 -6.99 -9.00
CA GLU A 54 17.75 -7.51 -10.32
C GLU A 54 17.26 -6.40 -11.27
N ASP A 55 16.62 -5.35 -10.74
CA ASP A 55 16.26 -4.16 -11.51
C ASP A 55 17.49 -3.32 -11.90
N ALA A 56 18.51 -3.27 -11.04
CA ALA A 56 19.79 -2.60 -11.31
C ALA A 56 20.72 -3.43 -12.21
N GLY A 57 20.45 -4.73 -12.41
CA GLY A 57 21.35 -5.64 -13.12
C GLY A 57 22.63 -5.95 -12.33
N ASP A 58 22.58 -5.84 -11.00
CA ASP A 58 23.72 -6.08 -10.12
C ASP A 58 23.98 -7.61 -9.96
N PRO A 59 25.19 -8.11 -10.26
CA PRO A 59 25.55 -9.52 -10.08
C PRO A 59 25.36 -10.05 -8.64
N GLN A 60 25.35 -9.18 -7.63
CA GLN A 60 25.11 -9.54 -6.24
C GLN A 60 23.67 -10.02 -5.98
N ALA A 61 22.73 -9.73 -6.90
CA ALA A 61 21.36 -10.24 -6.85
C ALA A 61 21.30 -11.76 -6.64
N ARG A 62 22.23 -12.52 -7.23
CA ARG A 62 22.30 -13.98 -7.10
C ARG A 62 22.51 -14.46 -5.66
N HIS A 63 23.30 -13.73 -4.87
CA HIS A 63 23.57 -14.08 -3.48
C HIS A 63 22.34 -13.80 -2.62
N VAL A 64 21.67 -12.67 -2.87
CA VAL A 64 20.42 -12.34 -2.18
C VAL A 64 19.31 -13.32 -2.56
N ALA A 65 19.21 -13.72 -3.84
CA ALA A 65 18.24 -14.71 -4.31
C ALA A 65 18.43 -16.09 -3.66
N ALA A 66 19.68 -16.51 -3.39
CA ALA A 66 19.97 -17.72 -2.64
C ALA A 66 19.50 -17.62 -1.18
N VAL A 67 19.70 -16.47 -0.54
CA VAL A 67 19.20 -16.21 0.82
C VAL A 67 17.68 -16.13 0.85
N SER A 68 17.03 -15.52 -0.16
CA SER A 68 15.56 -15.54 -0.32
C SER A 68 15.02 -16.96 -0.37
N ASN A 69 15.66 -17.84 -1.15
CA ASN A 69 15.27 -19.25 -1.24
C ASN A 69 15.41 -19.95 0.12
N ALA A 70 16.52 -19.76 0.82
CA ALA A 70 16.75 -20.37 2.12
C ALA A 70 15.79 -19.86 3.21
N CYS A 71 15.43 -18.57 3.19
CA CYS A 71 14.40 -18.02 4.07
C CYS A 71 13.03 -18.64 3.79
N ALA A 72 12.66 -18.80 2.51
CA ALA A 72 11.43 -19.49 2.13
C ALA A 72 11.44 -20.96 2.55
N ASP A 73 12.57 -21.65 2.37
CA ASP A 73 12.74 -23.03 2.82
C ASP A 73 12.60 -23.14 4.34
N LYS A 74 13.16 -22.20 5.11
CA LYS A 74 12.98 -22.15 6.58
C LYS A 74 11.52 -21.96 6.99
N LEU A 75 10.77 -21.10 6.30
CA LEU A 75 9.35 -20.85 6.56
C LEU A 75 8.45 -22.04 6.20
N VAL A 76 8.86 -22.87 5.22
CA VAL A 76 8.06 -23.99 4.69
C VAL A 76 8.42 -25.34 5.32
N HIS A 77 9.71 -25.70 5.36
CA HIS A 77 10.20 -27.02 5.80
C HIS A 77 10.59 -27.08 7.28
N ARG A 78 10.77 -25.92 7.92
CA ARG A 78 11.15 -25.72 9.33
C ARG A 78 12.57 -26.09 9.77
N ASP A 79 13.42 -26.80 9.01
CA ASP A 79 14.81 -27.11 9.44
C ASP A 79 15.84 -27.14 8.30
N TYR A 80 16.52 -26.02 8.04
CA TYR A 80 17.62 -25.97 7.07
C TYR A 80 18.79 -25.08 7.49
N PHE A 81 18.54 -23.86 7.99
CA PHE A 81 19.63 -22.91 8.30
C PHE A 81 19.29 -21.97 9.46
N GLY A 82 20.34 -21.50 10.16
CA GLY A 82 20.24 -20.44 11.15
C GLY A 82 20.43 -19.04 10.53
N GLY A 83 19.85 -18.01 11.14
CA GLY A 83 19.92 -16.64 10.61
C GLY A 83 21.34 -16.08 10.46
N ARG A 84 22.27 -16.46 11.35
CA ARG A 84 23.69 -16.06 11.25
C ARG A 84 24.39 -16.68 10.04
N GLU A 85 24.10 -17.93 9.75
CA GLU A 85 24.67 -18.66 8.63
C GLU A 85 24.24 -18.03 7.31
N LEU A 86 22.94 -17.76 7.15
CA LEU A 86 22.40 -17.09 5.97
C LEU A 86 22.94 -15.67 5.79
N GLY A 87 23.16 -14.94 6.90
CA GLY A 87 23.79 -13.62 6.84
C GLY A 87 25.22 -13.64 6.29
N GLY A 88 25.91 -14.78 6.39
CA GLY A 88 27.24 -14.99 5.81
C GLY A 88 27.22 -15.24 4.29
N TRP A 89 26.08 -15.59 3.71
CA TRP A 89 25.92 -15.75 2.25
C TRP A 89 25.66 -14.41 1.55
N LEU A 90 25.30 -13.38 2.30
CA LEU A 90 25.06 -12.05 1.76
C LEU A 90 26.37 -11.35 1.36
N PRO A 91 26.33 -10.47 0.35
CA PRO A 91 27.48 -9.65 -0.04
C PRO A 91 28.04 -8.88 1.15
N VAL A 92 29.36 -8.75 1.27
CA VAL A 92 30.00 -8.03 2.39
C VAL A 92 29.49 -6.58 2.47
N ARG A 93 29.41 -5.91 1.33
CA ARG A 93 28.96 -4.53 1.15
C ARG A 93 28.18 -4.39 -0.16
N LEU A 94 27.26 -3.44 -0.22
CA LEU A 94 26.66 -2.96 -1.47
C LEU A 94 26.99 -1.48 -1.68
N GLU A 95 27.53 -1.15 -2.85
CA GLU A 95 27.86 0.22 -3.23
C GLU A 95 26.75 0.84 -4.08
N GLY A 96 26.62 2.17 -3.98
CA GLY A 96 25.65 2.92 -4.76
C GLY A 96 24.22 2.85 -4.21
N GLU A 97 23.30 3.38 -5.02
CA GLU A 97 21.89 3.48 -4.70
C GLU A 97 21.07 2.54 -5.57
N VAL A 98 19.99 2.02 -5.00
CA VAL A 98 19.02 1.19 -5.70
C VAL A 98 17.63 1.79 -5.57
N THR A 99 16.80 1.58 -6.59
CA THR A 99 15.40 2.00 -6.56
C THR A 99 14.54 0.87 -6.01
N VAL A 100 13.80 1.17 -4.95
CA VAL A 100 12.80 0.26 -4.35
C VAL A 100 11.40 0.85 -4.49
N ALA A 101 10.40 -0.01 -4.49
CA ALA A 101 9.00 0.36 -4.39
C ALA A 101 8.37 -0.41 -3.23
N THR A 102 7.44 0.21 -2.51
CA THR A 102 6.68 -0.48 -1.47
C THR A 102 5.88 -1.63 -2.10
N PRO A 103 6.05 -2.88 -1.65
CA PRO A 103 5.23 -3.99 -2.10
C PRO A 103 3.83 -3.90 -1.49
N GLU A 104 2.90 -3.31 -2.23
CA GLU A 104 1.56 -2.95 -1.76
C GLU A 104 0.78 -4.14 -1.19
N GLY A 105 0.87 -5.34 -1.76
CA GLY A 105 0.24 -6.54 -1.19
C GLY A 105 0.66 -6.82 0.26
N PHE A 106 1.93 -6.63 0.60
CA PHE A 106 2.46 -6.83 1.95
C PHE A 106 2.19 -5.65 2.87
N ALA A 107 2.08 -4.44 2.32
CA ALA A 107 1.90 -3.20 3.09
C ALA A 107 0.43 -2.84 3.35
N TYR A 108 -0.46 -3.11 2.38
CA TYR A 108 -1.81 -2.57 2.31
C TYR A 108 -2.91 -3.63 2.11
N TYR A 109 -2.66 -4.71 1.37
CA TYR A 109 -3.73 -5.62 0.89
C TYR A 109 -3.77 -7.02 1.52
N ALA A 110 -3.16 -7.19 2.70
CA ALA A 110 -3.21 -8.44 3.47
C ALA A 110 -2.75 -9.70 2.73
N LEU A 111 -1.77 -9.56 1.82
CA LEU A 111 -1.20 -10.68 1.09
C LEU A 111 -0.12 -11.37 1.91
N HIS A 112 -0.45 -12.48 2.57
CA HIS A 112 0.54 -13.20 3.36
C HIS A 112 1.41 -14.10 2.48
N PRO A 113 2.76 -13.98 2.47
CA PRO A 113 3.63 -14.70 1.53
C PRO A 113 3.47 -16.23 1.63
N ARG A 114 3.18 -16.76 2.82
CA ARG A 114 2.91 -18.20 3.03
C ARG A 114 1.69 -18.75 2.28
N GLN A 115 0.74 -17.92 1.86
CA GLN A 115 -0.38 -18.39 1.04
C GLN A 115 0.08 -19.03 -0.28
N TYR A 116 1.26 -18.64 -0.76
CA TYR A 116 1.84 -19.19 -1.98
C TYR A 116 2.56 -20.52 -1.76
N ALA A 117 2.83 -20.92 -0.51
CA ALA A 117 3.25 -22.28 -0.23
C ALA A 117 2.11 -23.29 -0.48
N ASP A 118 0.87 -22.89 -0.19
CA ASP A 118 -0.32 -23.76 -0.33
C ASP A 118 -0.68 -24.03 -1.80
N VAL A 119 -0.23 -23.16 -2.72
CA VAL A 119 -0.42 -23.33 -4.17
C VAL A 119 0.21 -24.63 -4.66
N ALA A 120 1.31 -25.07 -4.05
CA ALA A 120 2.01 -26.29 -4.44
C ALA A 120 1.06 -27.51 -4.49
N ALA A 121 0.09 -27.57 -3.56
CA ALA A 121 -0.95 -28.61 -3.48
C ALA A 121 -1.84 -28.73 -4.71
N LYS A 122 -2.00 -27.65 -5.46
CA LYS A 122 -2.94 -27.56 -6.57
C LYS A 122 -2.33 -27.97 -7.90
N PHE A 123 -1.01 -28.19 -8.00
CA PHE A 123 -0.38 -28.56 -9.28
C PHE A 123 -0.62 -30.02 -9.71
N GLY A 124 -1.07 -30.89 -8.80
CA GLY A 124 -1.37 -32.31 -9.10
C GLY A 124 -0.19 -33.24 -8.79
N VAL A 125 -0.24 -34.46 -9.34
CA VAL A 125 0.81 -35.48 -9.18
C VAL A 125 1.85 -35.29 -10.28
N PHE A 126 3.10 -35.13 -9.89
CA PHE A 126 4.23 -35.10 -10.81
C PHE A 126 4.66 -36.55 -11.10
N ARG A 127 4.82 -36.89 -12.38
CA ARG A 127 5.41 -38.17 -12.76
C ARG A 127 6.92 -38.04 -12.60
N HIS A 128 7.50 -38.68 -11.58
CA HIS A 128 8.94 -38.84 -11.52
C HIS A 128 9.37 -39.72 -12.70
N GLY A 129 9.86 -39.08 -13.76
CA GLY A 129 10.41 -39.79 -14.91
C GLY A 129 11.55 -40.71 -14.48
N ALA A 130 11.76 -41.80 -15.21
CA ALA A 130 12.97 -42.60 -15.07
C ALA A 130 14.18 -41.66 -15.23
N LYS A 131 14.93 -41.48 -14.13
CA LYS A 131 16.02 -40.50 -13.98
C LYS A 131 17.09 -40.73 -15.05
N THR A 132 17.01 -40.04 -16.19
CA THR A 132 18.06 -40.10 -17.22
C THR A 132 19.06 -38.95 -17.08
N HIS A 133 18.67 -37.84 -16.44
CA HIS A 133 19.56 -36.71 -16.14
C HIS A 133 19.23 -36.08 -14.78
N GLU A 134 20.06 -36.32 -13.76
CA GLU A 134 19.86 -35.84 -12.37
C GLU A 134 19.86 -34.30 -12.21
N ALA A 135 20.06 -33.51 -13.27
CA ALA A 135 20.32 -32.08 -13.18
C ALA A 135 19.23 -31.15 -13.75
N ALA A 136 18.19 -31.65 -14.42
CA ALA A 136 17.20 -30.80 -15.09
C ALA A 136 15.95 -30.56 -14.23
N PRO A 137 15.37 -29.33 -14.20
CA PRO A 137 14.20 -29.03 -13.38
C PRO A 137 12.92 -29.69 -13.88
N GLU A 138 12.13 -30.23 -12.96
CA GLU A 138 10.74 -30.66 -13.20
C GLU A 138 9.79 -29.44 -13.21
N VAL A 139 10.17 -28.36 -12.50
CA VAL A 139 9.40 -27.12 -12.43
C VAL A 139 10.31 -25.90 -12.53
N VAL A 140 9.89 -24.91 -13.31
CA VAL A 140 10.51 -23.59 -13.36
C VAL A 140 9.52 -22.56 -12.81
N VAL A 141 9.87 -21.93 -11.69
CA VAL A 141 9.06 -20.87 -11.07
C VAL A 141 9.60 -19.50 -11.49
N ILE A 142 8.72 -18.67 -12.06
CA ILE A 142 9.06 -17.35 -12.59
C ILE A 142 8.29 -16.29 -11.81
N GLY A 143 9.00 -15.54 -10.97
CA GLY A 143 8.44 -14.40 -10.25
C GLY A 143 8.37 -13.15 -11.12
N ILE A 144 7.24 -12.45 -11.14
CA ILE A 144 7.18 -11.10 -11.72
C ILE A 144 7.73 -10.11 -10.70
N ARG A 145 8.79 -9.39 -11.06
CA ARG A 145 9.55 -8.53 -10.15
C ARG A 145 8.69 -7.45 -9.51
N SER A 146 8.68 -7.49 -8.18
CA SER A 146 8.04 -6.64 -7.17
C SER A 146 7.69 -7.61 -6.03
N ILE A 147 6.41 -7.94 -5.87
CA ILE A 147 5.94 -8.94 -4.91
C ILE A 147 6.22 -10.37 -5.39
N GLY A 148 6.12 -10.64 -6.70
CA GLY A 148 6.44 -11.95 -7.26
C GLY A 148 7.87 -12.45 -6.99
N THR A 149 8.81 -11.56 -6.64
CA THR A 149 10.15 -11.94 -6.15
C THR A 149 10.06 -12.80 -4.89
N THR A 150 9.36 -12.31 -3.86
CA THR A 150 9.11 -13.04 -2.60
C THR A 150 8.23 -14.28 -2.84
N LEU A 151 7.15 -14.13 -3.59
CA LEU A 151 6.16 -15.19 -3.76
C LEU A 151 6.70 -16.38 -4.56
N SER A 152 7.56 -16.13 -5.56
CA SER A 152 8.21 -17.19 -6.32
C SER A 152 9.13 -18.04 -5.45
N ALA A 153 9.82 -17.45 -4.48
CA ALA A 153 10.65 -18.18 -3.52
C ALA A 153 9.79 -19.06 -2.59
N MET A 154 8.66 -18.55 -2.07
CA MET A 154 7.71 -19.35 -1.28
C MET A 154 7.12 -20.53 -2.05
N THR A 155 6.74 -20.28 -3.31
CA THR A 155 6.23 -21.33 -4.21
C THR A 155 7.31 -22.38 -4.50
N THR A 156 8.54 -21.94 -4.72
CA THR A 156 9.71 -22.81 -4.96
C THR A 156 9.98 -23.70 -3.76
N ALA A 157 10.02 -23.13 -2.56
CA ALA A 157 10.23 -23.88 -1.33
C ALA A 157 9.16 -24.98 -1.12
N ALA A 158 7.89 -24.65 -1.35
CA ALA A 158 6.78 -25.61 -1.21
C ALA A 158 6.79 -26.73 -2.27
N LEU A 159 7.24 -26.44 -3.49
CA LEU A 159 7.45 -27.45 -4.51
C LEU A 159 8.64 -28.35 -4.18
N ARG A 160 9.73 -27.81 -3.64
CA ARG A 160 10.88 -28.59 -3.16
C ARG A 160 10.52 -29.49 -1.98
N LEU A 161 9.64 -29.05 -1.08
CA LEU A 161 9.11 -29.88 0.02
C LEU A 161 8.40 -31.15 -0.50
N ARG A 162 7.92 -31.11 -1.74
CA ARG A 162 7.31 -32.25 -2.42
C ARG A 162 8.31 -33.15 -3.15
N GLY A 163 9.61 -32.91 -2.98
CA GLY A 163 10.68 -33.68 -3.61
C GLY A 163 10.95 -33.31 -5.06
N LEU A 164 10.43 -32.18 -5.55
CA LEU A 164 10.61 -31.75 -6.93
C LEU A 164 11.93 -31.01 -7.13
N HIS A 165 12.57 -31.22 -8.28
CA HIS A 165 13.68 -30.37 -8.71
C HIS A 165 13.15 -29.06 -9.31
N VAL A 166 13.40 -27.94 -8.63
CA VAL A 166 12.80 -26.65 -8.97
C VAL A 166 13.86 -25.58 -9.20
N GLU A 167 13.80 -24.97 -10.38
CA GLU A 167 14.55 -23.77 -10.74
C GLU A 167 13.71 -22.51 -10.56
N ARG A 168 14.34 -21.41 -10.14
CA ARG A 168 13.66 -20.13 -9.92
C ARG A 168 14.44 -18.97 -10.53
N PHE A 169 13.73 -18.08 -11.21
CA PHE A 169 14.23 -16.75 -11.55
C PHE A 169 13.11 -15.72 -11.57
N THR A 170 13.46 -14.44 -11.72
CA THR A 170 12.47 -13.36 -11.80
C THR A 170 12.59 -12.55 -13.09
N VAL A 171 11.51 -11.90 -13.50
CA VAL A 171 11.44 -11.07 -14.73
C VAL A 171 10.69 -9.77 -14.48
N ARG A 172 11.05 -8.72 -15.22
CA ARG A 172 10.37 -7.41 -15.18
C ARG A 172 9.67 -7.16 -16.50
N PRO A 173 8.32 -7.27 -16.56
CA PRO A 173 7.56 -6.81 -17.71
C PRO A 173 7.77 -5.30 -17.95
N ALA A 174 8.09 -4.94 -19.18
CA ALA A 174 8.37 -3.56 -19.60
C ALA A 174 7.38 -3.10 -20.69
N GLY A 175 7.40 -1.82 -21.05
CA GLY A 175 6.50 -1.26 -22.06
C GLY A 175 5.17 -0.74 -21.48
N HIS A 176 4.18 -0.53 -22.34
CA HIS A 176 2.91 0.10 -21.96
C HIS A 176 2.16 -0.73 -20.89
N PRO A 177 1.49 -0.13 -19.88
CA PRO A 177 0.80 -0.88 -18.81
C PRO A 177 -0.25 -1.88 -19.30
N PHE A 178 -0.85 -1.65 -20.48
CA PHE A 178 -1.84 -2.56 -21.09
C PHE A 178 -1.26 -3.44 -22.22
N ASP A 179 0.03 -3.33 -22.50
CA ASP A 179 0.74 -4.14 -23.51
C ASP A 179 2.20 -4.37 -23.07
N ARG A 180 2.36 -4.95 -21.88
CA ARG A 180 3.69 -5.28 -21.35
C ARG A 180 4.35 -6.36 -22.20
N LYS A 181 5.67 -6.35 -22.25
CA LYS A 181 6.53 -7.35 -22.92
C LYS A 181 7.64 -7.81 -22.00
N VAL A 182 8.03 -9.07 -22.14
CA VAL A 182 9.18 -9.67 -21.46
C VAL A 182 10.16 -10.17 -22.51
N LYS A 183 11.45 -9.97 -22.24
CA LYS A 183 12.56 -10.59 -22.98
C LYS A 183 13.41 -11.34 -21.98
N PHE A 184 13.59 -12.63 -22.20
CA PHE A 184 14.48 -13.44 -21.38
C PHE A 184 15.94 -13.13 -21.71
N ASN A 185 16.79 -13.13 -20.69
CA ASN A 185 18.23 -13.06 -20.90
C ASN A 185 18.79 -14.44 -21.33
N PRO A 186 20.04 -14.53 -21.80
CA PRO A 186 20.60 -15.80 -22.27
C PRO A 186 20.58 -16.94 -21.25
N ALA A 187 20.79 -16.64 -19.96
CA ALA A 187 20.74 -17.64 -18.90
C ALA A 187 19.31 -18.17 -18.69
N GLN A 188 18.32 -17.28 -18.65
CA GLN A 188 16.90 -17.64 -18.54
C GLN A 188 16.44 -18.46 -19.75
N SER A 189 16.78 -18.06 -20.98
CA SER A 189 16.46 -18.84 -22.18
C SER A 189 17.15 -20.21 -22.16
N HIS A 190 18.36 -20.32 -21.61
CA HIS A 190 19.02 -21.62 -21.44
C HIS A 190 18.24 -22.51 -20.45
N THR A 191 17.88 -22.00 -19.27
CA THR A 191 17.06 -22.72 -18.28
C THR A 191 15.72 -23.17 -18.87
N ILE A 192 15.02 -22.27 -19.59
CA ILE A 192 13.74 -22.59 -20.24
C ILE A 192 13.91 -23.72 -21.26
N ARG A 193 14.96 -23.67 -22.10
CA ARG A 193 15.20 -24.72 -23.09
C ARG A 193 15.48 -26.07 -22.45
N THR A 194 16.32 -26.12 -21.40
CA THR A 194 16.66 -27.36 -20.70
C THR A 194 15.45 -27.95 -19.99
N ALA A 195 14.67 -27.12 -19.29
CA ALA A 195 13.44 -27.53 -18.61
C ALA A 195 12.39 -28.06 -19.60
N ARG A 196 12.20 -27.36 -20.72
CA ARG A 196 11.26 -27.76 -21.78
C ARG A 196 11.58 -29.14 -22.36
N LEU A 197 12.86 -29.49 -22.49
CA LEU A 197 13.27 -30.82 -22.97
C LEU A 197 12.89 -31.96 -22.02
N GLN A 198 12.58 -31.65 -20.76
CA GLN A 198 12.14 -32.60 -19.73
C GLN A 198 10.64 -32.51 -19.43
N ASP A 199 9.85 -31.87 -20.31
CA ASP A 199 8.39 -31.71 -20.11
C ASP A 199 8.05 -30.96 -18.80
N ALA A 200 8.94 -30.06 -18.36
CA ALA A 200 8.80 -29.34 -17.10
C ALA A 200 7.58 -28.40 -17.07
N LEU A 201 7.05 -28.18 -15.87
CA LEU A 201 5.99 -27.20 -15.63
C LEU A 201 6.58 -25.79 -15.45
N PHE A 202 5.96 -24.79 -16.06
CA PHE A 202 6.34 -23.38 -15.89
C PHE A 202 5.29 -22.64 -15.07
N VAL A 203 5.66 -22.15 -13.90
CA VAL A 203 4.76 -21.53 -12.93
C VAL A 203 5.07 -20.04 -12.83
N ILE A 204 4.16 -19.19 -13.27
CA ILE A 204 4.31 -17.72 -13.22
C ILE A 204 3.61 -17.21 -11.96
N VAL A 205 4.32 -16.47 -11.11
CA VAL A 205 3.85 -16.06 -9.79
C VAL A 205 3.92 -14.54 -9.61
N ASP A 206 2.82 -13.95 -9.16
CA ASP A 206 2.74 -12.53 -8.76
C ASP A 206 1.50 -12.26 -7.89
N GLU A 207 1.41 -11.07 -7.27
CA GLU A 207 0.20 -10.60 -6.58
C GLU A 207 -0.99 -10.40 -7.54
N GLY A 208 -0.72 -9.99 -8.79
CA GLY A 208 -1.76 -9.59 -9.74
C GLY A 208 -2.80 -10.68 -10.06
N PRO A 209 -3.59 -10.49 -11.13
CA PRO A 209 -3.46 -9.46 -12.13
C PRO A 209 -4.00 -8.12 -11.64
N GLY A 210 -3.27 -7.04 -11.95
CA GLY A 210 -3.87 -5.70 -11.95
C GLY A 210 -4.90 -5.54 -13.06
N LEU A 211 -5.44 -4.33 -13.22
CA LEU A 211 -6.55 -4.00 -14.13
C LEU A 211 -6.42 -4.57 -15.57
N SER A 212 -5.21 -4.71 -16.09
CA SER A 212 -4.99 -5.14 -17.48
C SER A 212 -4.71 -6.63 -17.66
N GLY A 213 -4.17 -7.31 -16.64
CA GLY A 213 -3.61 -8.66 -16.77
C GLY A 213 -2.36 -8.76 -17.67
N SER A 214 -1.82 -7.63 -18.15
CA SER A 214 -0.75 -7.63 -19.15
C SER A 214 0.57 -8.22 -18.65
N SER A 215 0.91 -8.04 -17.37
CA SER A 215 2.15 -8.56 -16.78
C SER A 215 2.23 -10.08 -16.87
N PHE A 216 1.21 -10.81 -16.39
CA PHE A 216 1.14 -12.27 -16.50
C PHE A 216 1.16 -12.73 -17.95
N LEU A 217 0.31 -12.14 -18.81
CA LEU A 217 0.24 -12.50 -20.23
C LEU A 217 1.58 -12.32 -20.93
N SER A 218 2.32 -11.25 -20.60
CA SER A 218 3.61 -10.98 -21.24
C SER A 218 4.68 -12.03 -20.94
N VAL A 219 4.67 -12.61 -19.73
CA VAL A 219 5.59 -13.70 -19.35
C VAL A 219 5.17 -15.00 -20.04
N ALA A 220 3.87 -15.32 -19.99
CA ALA A 220 3.33 -16.55 -20.58
C ALA A 220 3.54 -16.59 -22.10
N GLU A 221 3.34 -15.46 -22.78
CA GLU A 221 3.56 -15.33 -24.23
C GLU A 221 5.05 -15.37 -24.59
N ALA A 222 5.93 -14.84 -23.74
CA ALA A 222 7.37 -14.98 -23.92
C ALA A 222 7.82 -16.45 -23.81
N LEU A 223 7.24 -17.23 -22.88
CA LEU A 223 7.51 -18.68 -22.79
C LEU A 223 7.03 -19.44 -24.03
N VAL A 224 5.85 -19.09 -24.56
CA VAL A 224 5.35 -19.67 -25.82
C VAL A 224 6.29 -19.33 -26.98
N ALA A 225 6.87 -18.14 -27.02
CA ALA A 225 7.88 -17.77 -28.01
C ALA A 225 9.18 -18.60 -27.89
N GLU A 226 9.55 -19.03 -26.67
CA GLU A 226 10.61 -20.02 -26.39
C GLU A 226 10.16 -21.48 -26.62
N ARG A 227 9.01 -21.67 -27.29
CA ARG A 227 8.42 -22.97 -27.67
C ARG A 227 7.89 -23.80 -26.50
N VAL A 228 7.65 -23.21 -25.33
CA VAL A 228 6.97 -23.88 -24.22
C VAL A 228 5.49 -24.08 -24.58
N PRO A 229 4.95 -25.31 -24.57
CA PRO A 229 3.53 -25.57 -24.77
C PRO A 229 2.66 -24.84 -23.74
N SER A 230 1.57 -24.19 -24.17
CA SER A 230 0.66 -23.47 -23.26
C SER A 230 0.10 -24.35 -22.14
N GLY A 231 -0.06 -25.66 -22.38
CA GLY A 231 -0.52 -26.63 -21.38
C GLY A 231 0.47 -26.87 -20.23
N GLN A 232 1.75 -26.52 -20.40
CA GLN A 232 2.77 -26.56 -19.35
C GLN A 232 2.89 -25.22 -18.59
N ILE A 233 2.14 -24.19 -18.96
CA ILE A 233 2.22 -22.87 -18.34
C ILE A 233 1.05 -22.69 -17.38
N VAL A 234 1.37 -22.38 -16.11
CA VAL A 234 0.40 -22.12 -15.06
C VAL A 234 0.58 -20.70 -14.53
N LEU A 235 -0.52 -19.95 -14.48
CA LEU A 235 -0.57 -18.62 -13.89
C LEU A 235 -1.02 -18.73 -12.43
N VAL A 236 -0.26 -18.11 -11.53
CA VAL A 236 -0.54 -18.07 -10.09
C VAL A 236 -0.77 -16.62 -9.62
N PRO A 237 -1.95 -16.05 -9.91
CA PRO A 237 -2.38 -14.78 -9.35
C PRO A 237 -2.89 -14.91 -7.91
N ASN A 238 -2.95 -13.81 -7.15
CA ASN A 238 -3.53 -13.83 -5.80
C ASN A 238 -5.03 -14.18 -5.83
N HIS A 239 -5.75 -13.70 -6.84
CA HIS A 239 -7.17 -13.97 -7.05
C HIS A 239 -7.45 -14.30 -8.50
N ALA A 240 -8.55 -15.03 -8.74
CA ALA A 240 -8.98 -15.32 -10.11
C ALA A 240 -9.51 -14.03 -10.75
N PRO A 241 -8.98 -13.58 -11.89
CA PRO A 241 -9.50 -12.38 -12.54
C PRO A 241 -10.92 -12.62 -13.05
N HIS A 242 -11.77 -11.61 -12.90
CA HIS A 242 -12.98 -11.51 -13.70
C HIS A 242 -12.58 -11.14 -15.14
N LEU A 243 -12.42 -12.15 -16.01
CA LEU A 243 -11.84 -12.00 -17.35
C LEU A 243 -12.43 -10.86 -18.20
N PRO A 244 -13.76 -10.63 -18.23
CA PRO A 244 -14.35 -9.52 -18.98
C PRO A 244 -13.87 -8.12 -18.55
N TRP A 245 -13.28 -8.00 -17.36
CA TRP A 245 -12.80 -6.71 -16.84
C TRP A 245 -11.34 -6.42 -17.17
N LEU A 246 -10.59 -7.42 -17.66
CA LEU A 246 -9.20 -7.23 -18.06
C LEU A 246 -9.11 -6.28 -19.25
N ARG A 247 -8.28 -5.24 -19.12
CA ARG A 247 -8.21 -4.13 -20.08
C ARG A 247 -7.11 -4.23 -21.13
N ALA A 248 -6.21 -5.21 -21.05
CA ALA A 248 -5.27 -5.43 -22.15
C ALA A 248 -6.00 -5.97 -23.38
N ASN A 249 -5.46 -5.69 -24.58
CA ASN A 249 -6.10 -6.10 -25.83
C ASN A 249 -6.37 -7.61 -25.85
N ASN A 250 -7.62 -8.02 -26.09
CA ASN A 250 -8.07 -9.42 -26.08
C ASN A 250 -7.63 -10.23 -24.85
N ALA A 251 -7.45 -9.60 -23.68
CA ALA A 251 -6.88 -10.23 -22.50
C ALA A 251 -7.65 -11.47 -22.05
N ALA A 252 -8.98 -11.43 -22.05
CA ALA A 252 -9.83 -12.56 -21.66
C ALA A 252 -9.53 -13.83 -22.48
N VAL A 253 -9.50 -13.70 -23.81
CA VAL A 253 -9.23 -14.81 -24.74
C VAL A 253 -7.81 -15.32 -24.58
N ARG A 254 -6.83 -14.41 -24.40
CA ARG A 254 -5.43 -14.79 -24.22
C ARG A 254 -5.20 -15.51 -22.89
N TRP A 255 -5.85 -15.06 -21.82
CA TRP A 255 -5.72 -15.64 -20.48
C TRP A 255 -6.26 -17.08 -20.41
N GLN A 256 -7.38 -17.35 -21.10
CA GLN A 256 -8.02 -18.68 -21.13
C GLN A 256 -7.12 -19.80 -21.69
N ARG A 257 -6.03 -19.46 -22.37
CA ARG A 257 -5.06 -20.43 -22.92
C ARG A 257 -4.22 -21.11 -21.85
N TYR A 258 -4.20 -20.55 -20.64
CA TYR A 258 -3.32 -20.98 -19.56
C TYR A 258 -4.12 -21.47 -18.37
N ARG A 259 -3.61 -22.50 -17.70
CA ARG A 259 -4.17 -22.95 -16.43
C ARG A 259 -3.96 -21.85 -15.38
N THR A 260 -4.99 -21.52 -14.62
CA THR A 260 -4.90 -20.55 -13.51
C THR A 260 -5.12 -21.27 -12.19
N VAL A 261 -4.24 -21.02 -11.23
CA VAL A 261 -4.31 -21.55 -9.87
C VAL A 261 -4.13 -20.40 -8.90
N THR A 262 -5.07 -20.20 -7.98
CA THR A 262 -4.94 -19.16 -6.94
C THR A 262 -4.45 -19.76 -5.62
N PRO A 263 -3.82 -18.98 -4.73
CA PRO A 263 -3.60 -19.41 -3.36
C PRO A 263 -4.92 -19.69 -2.60
N ALA A 264 -4.81 -20.27 -1.41
CA ALA A 264 -5.94 -20.34 -0.47
C ALA A 264 -6.28 -18.94 0.08
N ALA A 265 -7.40 -18.84 0.79
CA ALA A 265 -7.80 -17.60 1.46
C ALA A 265 -6.67 -17.07 2.39
N GLY A 266 -6.69 -15.75 2.59
CA GLY A 266 -5.76 -15.02 3.46
C GLY A 266 -5.62 -15.65 4.84
N ARG A 267 -4.45 -15.47 5.45
CA ARG A 267 -4.32 -15.63 6.89
C ARG A 267 -4.94 -14.41 7.55
N SER A 268 -6.14 -14.58 8.10
CA SER A 268 -6.88 -13.54 8.79
C SER A 268 -7.06 -13.92 10.26
N PRO A 269 -7.13 -12.93 11.16
CA PRO A 269 -7.55 -13.18 12.52
C PRO A 269 -8.98 -13.74 12.60
N GLU A 270 -9.30 -14.35 13.74
CA GLU A 270 -10.68 -14.72 14.06
C GLU A 270 -11.55 -13.47 14.24
N GLY A 271 -12.78 -13.51 13.71
CA GLY A 271 -13.76 -12.43 13.81
C GLY A 271 -14.66 -12.30 12.59
N GLU A 272 -15.69 -11.46 12.70
CA GLU A 272 -16.57 -11.07 11.60
C GLU A 272 -15.84 -10.09 10.68
N TRP A 273 -15.94 -10.29 9.36
CA TRP A 273 -15.45 -9.32 8.38
C TRP A 273 -16.25 -8.02 8.46
N ILE A 274 -15.57 -6.90 8.65
CA ILE A 274 -16.15 -5.55 8.64
C ILE A 274 -15.40 -4.57 7.72
N GLY A 275 -14.45 -5.08 6.91
CA GLY A 275 -13.71 -4.31 5.92
C GLY A 275 -14.58 -3.89 4.72
N GLY A 276 -14.00 -3.10 3.80
CA GLY A 276 -14.71 -2.67 2.59
C GLY A 276 -15.91 -1.76 2.85
N GLY A 277 -15.93 -1.06 4.00
CA GLY A 277 -17.03 -0.18 4.40
C GLY A 277 -18.17 -0.86 5.18
N GLU A 278 -18.08 -2.16 5.46
CA GLU A 278 -19.10 -2.93 6.20
C GLU A 278 -19.23 -2.47 7.66
N TRP A 279 -18.16 -1.95 8.25
CA TRP A 279 -18.15 -1.35 9.59
C TRP A 279 -19.25 -0.28 9.78
N ARG A 280 -19.65 0.43 8.71
CA ARG A 280 -20.70 1.46 8.76
C ARG A 280 -22.05 0.92 9.22
N LYS A 281 -22.34 -0.36 8.98
CA LYS A 281 -23.56 -1.05 9.46
C LYS A 281 -23.62 -1.16 10.97
N LYS A 282 -22.46 -1.20 11.63
CA LYS A 282 -22.33 -1.28 13.09
C LYS A 282 -22.17 0.10 13.74
N THR A 283 -21.70 1.09 12.97
CA THR A 283 -21.41 2.44 13.48
C THR A 283 -22.55 3.43 13.30
N PHE A 284 -23.34 3.32 12.23
CA PHE A 284 -24.40 4.28 11.88
C PHE A 284 -25.77 3.63 11.90
N ALA A 285 -26.78 4.39 12.35
CA ALA A 285 -28.16 3.93 12.40
C ALA A 285 -28.78 3.83 11.00
N ASN A 286 -28.41 4.74 10.09
CA ASN A 286 -29.02 4.84 8.76
C ASN A 286 -27.97 4.91 7.65
N GLU A 287 -28.27 4.27 6.51
CA GLU A 287 -27.43 4.30 5.30
C GLU A 287 -27.24 5.69 4.68
N SER A 288 -28.13 6.65 4.99
CA SER A 288 -28.02 8.04 4.54
C SER A 288 -26.88 8.79 5.26
N GLU A 289 -26.52 8.35 6.46
CA GLU A 289 -25.43 8.93 7.26
C GLU A 289 -24.05 8.38 6.87
N TRP A 290 -24.00 7.38 6.00
CA TRP A 290 -22.75 6.72 5.66
C TRP A 290 -21.80 7.66 4.92
N PRO A 291 -20.53 7.77 5.36
CA PRO A 291 -19.49 8.41 4.56
C PRO A 291 -19.22 7.58 3.30
N GLY A 292 -18.87 8.20 2.18
CA GLY A 292 -18.49 7.46 0.97
C GLY A 292 -17.19 6.69 1.17
N VAL A 293 -17.14 5.44 0.71
CA VAL A 293 -15.96 4.56 0.87
C VAL A 293 -15.52 3.99 -0.49
N TRP A 294 -14.22 4.06 -0.77
CA TRP A 294 -13.64 3.33 -1.89
C TRP A 294 -13.35 1.89 -1.46
N THR A 295 -14.37 1.04 -1.56
CA THR A 295 -14.39 -0.30 -0.93
C THR A 295 -13.22 -1.20 -1.33
N SER A 296 -12.74 -1.10 -2.58
CA SER A 296 -11.60 -1.88 -3.07
C SER A 296 -10.23 -1.40 -2.59
N MET A 297 -10.16 -0.23 -1.94
CA MET A 297 -8.93 0.38 -1.42
C MET A 297 -8.91 0.43 0.13
N GLU A 298 -9.98 -0.05 0.77
CA GLU A 298 -10.04 -0.16 2.23
C GLU A 298 -9.13 -1.29 2.74
N ARG A 299 -8.46 -1.04 3.86
CA ARG A 299 -7.71 -2.08 4.57
C ARG A 299 -8.66 -3.15 5.10
N ALA A 300 -8.18 -4.40 5.12
CA ALA A 300 -8.91 -5.51 5.72
C ALA A 300 -9.16 -5.24 7.21
N LYS A 301 -10.41 -5.42 7.65
CA LYS A 301 -10.83 -5.23 9.04
C LYS A 301 -11.72 -6.39 9.48
N PHE A 302 -11.45 -6.91 10.67
CA PHE A 302 -12.27 -7.93 11.33
C PHE A 302 -12.63 -7.44 12.73
N ALA A 303 -13.73 -7.93 13.29
CA ALA A 303 -14.06 -7.65 14.68
C ALA A 303 -14.66 -8.88 15.36
N ASP A 304 -14.25 -9.10 16.60
CA ASP A 304 -14.95 -9.98 17.55
C ASP A 304 -15.56 -9.11 18.68
N ASP A 305 -16.09 -9.73 19.74
CA ASP A 305 -16.76 -9.00 20.83
C ASP A 305 -15.83 -8.07 21.63
N ARG A 306 -14.51 -8.23 21.52
CA ARG A 306 -13.51 -7.52 22.33
C ARG A 306 -12.45 -6.81 21.51
N VAL A 307 -12.19 -7.23 20.28
CA VAL A 307 -11.07 -6.76 19.49
C VAL A 307 -11.50 -6.36 18.09
N LEU A 308 -11.10 -5.16 17.70
CA LEU A 308 -11.08 -4.69 16.32
C LEU A 308 -9.71 -5.00 15.71
N TRP A 309 -9.68 -5.84 14.69
CA TRP A 309 -8.48 -6.12 13.91
C TRP A 309 -8.42 -5.24 12.67
N LYS A 310 -7.25 -4.66 12.42
CA LYS A 310 -6.97 -3.93 11.18
C LYS A 310 -5.66 -4.39 10.58
N PHE A 311 -5.65 -4.59 9.27
CA PHE A 311 -4.42 -4.89 8.56
C PHE A 311 -3.53 -3.65 8.45
N GLU A 312 -2.35 -3.71 9.05
CA GLU A 312 -1.40 -2.59 9.14
C GLU A 312 -0.11 -2.83 8.37
N GLY A 313 0.07 -4.02 7.83
CA GLY A 313 1.24 -4.41 7.04
C GLY A 313 2.07 -5.49 7.73
N ILE A 314 2.68 -6.34 6.91
CA ILE A 314 3.48 -7.49 7.37
C ILE A 314 4.94 -7.05 7.58
N GLY A 315 5.56 -7.57 8.64
CA GLY A 315 6.99 -7.40 8.90
C GLY A 315 7.42 -5.93 8.90
N PRO A 316 8.35 -5.51 8.03
CA PRO A 316 8.89 -4.15 8.04
C PRO A 316 7.86 -3.11 7.61
N TYR A 317 6.86 -3.49 6.81
CA TYR A 317 5.89 -2.58 6.22
C TYR A 317 4.80 -2.14 7.22
N GLY A 318 4.55 -2.91 8.27
CA GLY A 318 3.65 -2.51 9.38
C GLY A 318 4.36 -2.06 10.65
N ALA A 319 5.70 -2.04 10.67
CA ALA A 319 6.46 -1.73 11.89
C ALA A 319 6.18 -0.32 12.41
N ARG A 320 6.09 0.65 11.51
CA ARG A 320 5.73 2.04 11.85
C ARG A 320 4.31 2.12 12.41
N ALA A 321 3.34 1.54 11.71
CA ALA A 321 1.94 1.57 12.13
C ALA A 321 1.76 0.97 13.55
N ARG A 322 2.45 -0.13 13.87
CA ARG A 322 2.47 -0.72 15.22
C ARG A 322 3.10 0.21 16.27
N SER A 323 4.19 0.88 15.94
CA SER A 323 4.82 1.85 16.85
C SER A 323 3.89 3.04 17.12
N THR A 324 3.30 3.59 16.06
CA THR A 324 2.34 4.69 16.15
C THR A 324 1.09 4.28 16.91
N ALA A 325 0.58 3.05 16.72
CA ALA A 325 -0.57 2.53 17.46
C ALA A 325 -0.34 2.55 18.98
N ARG A 326 0.83 2.06 19.43
CA ARG A 326 1.20 2.08 20.85
C ARG A 326 1.35 3.50 21.38
N ALA A 327 2.09 4.35 20.69
CA ALA A 327 2.28 5.74 21.12
C ALA A 327 0.96 6.51 21.23
N LEU A 328 0.04 6.30 20.29
CA LEU A 328 -1.31 6.88 20.35
C LEU A 328 -2.14 6.39 21.54
N ALA A 329 -2.05 5.09 21.85
CA ALA A 329 -2.72 4.51 23.00
C ALA A 329 -2.14 5.06 24.32
N ASP A 330 -0.82 5.09 24.44
CA ASP A 330 -0.11 5.61 25.62
C ASP A 330 -0.43 7.09 25.88
N ALA A 331 -0.59 7.89 24.81
CA ALA A 331 -1.01 9.28 24.88
C ALA A 331 -2.54 9.46 25.06
N GLY A 332 -3.30 8.38 25.16
CA GLY A 332 -4.76 8.38 25.35
C GLY A 332 -5.55 8.88 24.13
N PHE A 333 -4.93 8.93 22.95
CA PHE A 333 -5.59 9.33 21.71
C PHE A 333 -6.25 8.17 20.98
N ALA A 334 -5.86 6.92 21.20
CA ALA A 334 -6.45 5.76 20.50
C ALA A 334 -6.80 4.63 21.49
N PRO A 335 -7.64 3.65 21.08
CA PRO A 335 -7.79 2.40 21.82
C PRO A 335 -6.46 1.65 21.96
N ASN A 336 -6.32 0.82 23.00
CA ASN A 336 -5.07 0.08 23.21
C ASN A 336 -4.85 -0.94 22.09
N ALA A 337 -3.61 -1.03 21.62
CA ALA A 337 -3.16 -2.13 20.78
C ALA A 337 -2.86 -3.34 21.68
N VAL A 338 -3.63 -4.43 21.52
CA VAL A 338 -3.62 -5.58 22.44
C VAL A 338 -2.94 -6.82 21.90
N ARG A 339 -2.87 -6.99 20.57
CA ARG A 339 -2.21 -8.13 19.91
C ARG A 339 -1.83 -7.81 18.47
N ASP A 340 -0.83 -8.51 17.96
CA ASP A 340 -0.41 -8.46 16.56
C ASP A 340 -0.45 -9.89 15.98
N GLU A 341 -0.99 -10.07 14.78
CA GLU A 341 -1.04 -11.38 14.11
C GLU A 341 -1.09 -11.21 12.59
N HIS A 342 -0.21 -11.90 11.85
CA HIS A 342 -0.26 -11.96 10.37
C HIS A 342 -0.29 -10.58 9.64
N GLY A 343 0.26 -9.54 10.28
CA GLY A 343 0.24 -8.16 9.77
C GLY A 343 -1.01 -7.35 10.16
N TYR A 344 -1.90 -7.93 10.97
CA TYR A 344 -3.00 -7.26 11.65
C TYR A 344 -2.56 -6.77 13.02
N VAL A 345 -3.09 -5.62 13.41
CA VAL A 345 -3.03 -5.09 14.78
C VAL A 345 -4.44 -5.14 15.35
N GLY A 346 -4.56 -5.74 16.53
CA GLY A 346 -5.78 -5.83 17.30
C GLY A 346 -5.87 -4.67 18.28
N TYR A 347 -7.00 -3.98 18.26
CA TYR A 347 -7.33 -2.85 19.11
C TYR A 347 -8.48 -3.21 20.03
N ASP A 348 -8.49 -2.71 21.26
CA ASP A 348 -9.67 -2.82 22.13
C ASP A 348 -10.92 -2.31 21.41
N LEU A 349 -11.97 -3.14 21.37
CA LEU A 349 -13.27 -2.75 20.83
C LEU A 349 -14.03 -1.96 21.91
N ILE A 350 -13.93 -0.63 21.82
CA ILE A 350 -14.55 0.29 22.78
C ILE A 350 -15.97 0.66 22.35
N ARG A 351 -16.91 0.65 23.30
CA ARG A 351 -18.28 1.14 23.08
C ARG A 351 -18.33 2.66 22.99
N GLY A 352 -19.08 3.14 22.01
CA GLY A 352 -19.28 4.56 21.78
C GLY A 352 -19.99 4.80 20.46
N ARG A 353 -20.03 6.06 20.04
CA ARG A 353 -20.56 6.47 18.73
C ARG A 353 -19.53 7.27 17.96
N ALA A 354 -19.59 7.20 16.63
CA ALA A 354 -18.85 8.12 15.79
C ALA A 354 -19.25 9.58 16.10
N ALA A 355 -18.26 10.47 16.15
CA ALA A 355 -18.51 11.89 16.30
C ALA A 355 -19.13 12.47 15.02
N LYS A 356 -19.88 13.55 15.18
CA LYS A 356 -20.45 14.36 14.10
C LYS A 356 -19.90 15.78 14.19
N ALA A 357 -19.93 16.53 13.09
CA ALA A 357 -19.45 17.92 13.09
C ALA A 357 -20.17 18.78 14.15
N GLN A 358 -21.45 18.51 14.43
CA GLN A 358 -22.23 19.21 15.44
C GLN A 358 -21.77 18.93 16.88
N ASP A 359 -20.94 17.89 17.08
CA ASP A 359 -20.34 17.63 18.38
C ASP A 359 -19.19 18.60 18.69
N LEU A 360 -18.76 19.45 17.77
CA LEU A 360 -17.64 20.36 18.03
C LEU A 360 -17.96 21.30 19.21
N SER A 361 -17.09 21.28 20.21
CA SER A 361 -17.12 22.14 21.41
C SER A 361 -15.72 22.68 21.67
N ASP A 362 -15.56 23.68 22.54
CA ASP A 362 -14.24 24.21 22.89
C ASP A 362 -13.28 23.14 23.44
N GLU A 363 -13.80 22.19 24.21
CA GLU A 363 -13.04 21.05 24.74
C GLU A 363 -12.57 20.11 23.63
N ARG A 364 -13.47 19.77 22.68
CA ARG A 364 -13.12 18.90 21.55
C ARG A 364 -12.21 19.59 20.55
N LEU A 365 -12.38 20.89 20.34
CA LEU A 365 -11.47 21.71 19.56
C LEU A 365 -10.04 21.64 20.13
N LYS A 366 -9.93 21.81 21.46
CA LYS A 366 -8.67 21.66 22.17
C LYS A 366 -8.10 20.25 22.03
N ARG A 367 -8.94 19.21 22.17
CA ARG A 367 -8.52 17.82 22.01
C ARG A 367 -7.96 17.52 20.62
N ILE A 368 -8.58 18.06 19.56
CA ILE A 368 -8.08 17.93 18.19
C ILE A 368 -6.74 18.68 18.04
N ALA A 369 -6.57 19.85 18.68
CA ALA A 369 -5.32 20.60 18.63
C ALA A 369 -4.18 19.86 19.35
N GLU A 370 -4.48 19.28 20.53
CA GLU A 370 -3.57 18.39 21.28
C GLU A 370 -3.16 17.17 20.44
N TYR A 371 -4.11 16.58 19.71
CA TYR A 371 -3.83 15.47 18.80
C TYR A 371 -2.86 15.85 17.69
N CYS A 372 -3.10 16.97 17.00
CA CYS A 372 -2.20 17.43 15.94
C CYS A 372 -0.80 17.80 16.49
N ALA A 373 -0.75 18.40 17.69
CA ALA A 373 0.51 18.69 18.38
C ALA A 373 1.28 17.41 18.71
N PHE A 374 0.61 16.41 19.28
CA PHE A 374 1.19 15.08 19.51
C PHE A 374 1.69 14.46 18.20
N ARG A 375 0.87 14.47 17.16
CA ARG A 375 1.19 13.88 15.85
C ARG A 375 2.45 14.48 15.24
N SER A 376 2.57 15.80 15.28
CA SER A 376 3.74 16.52 14.75
C SER A 376 5.05 16.25 15.48
N GLU A 377 4.98 15.77 16.73
CA GLU A 377 6.16 15.41 17.50
C GLU A 377 6.47 13.91 17.34
N GLU A 378 5.49 13.05 17.64
CA GLU A 378 5.67 11.60 17.63
C GLU A 378 5.92 11.04 16.22
N CYS A 379 5.28 11.62 15.21
CA CYS A 379 5.40 11.18 13.81
C CYS A 379 6.30 12.10 12.98
N LYS A 380 7.20 12.85 13.64
CA LYS A 380 8.22 13.65 12.97
C LYS A 380 9.05 12.80 12.02
N THR A 381 9.35 13.35 10.85
CA THR A 381 10.06 12.65 9.77
C THR A 381 10.88 13.62 8.96
N GLU A 382 11.67 13.12 8.03
CA GLU A 382 12.23 13.92 6.95
C GLU A 382 11.27 13.95 5.75
N VAL A 383 11.26 15.06 5.03
CA VAL A 383 10.55 15.23 3.76
C VAL A 383 11.56 15.69 2.72
N THR A 384 11.71 14.90 1.67
CA THR A 384 12.60 15.21 0.56
C THR A 384 12.01 16.28 -0.35
N GLU A 385 12.86 17.01 -1.08
CA GLU A 385 12.40 17.95 -2.10
C GLU A 385 11.50 17.27 -3.15
N ALA A 386 11.79 16.01 -3.49
CA ALA A 386 10.98 15.25 -4.45
C ALA A 386 9.56 15.04 -3.94
N GLN A 387 9.39 14.66 -2.68
CA GLN A 387 8.07 14.50 -2.05
C GLN A 387 7.30 15.83 -1.99
N GLN A 388 7.99 16.92 -1.63
CA GLN A 388 7.36 18.25 -1.59
C GLN A 388 6.92 18.71 -2.99
N LYS A 389 7.76 18.51 -4.02
CA LYS A 389 7.43 18.81 -5.42
C LYS A 389 6.28 17.94 -5.95
N ASP A 390 6.21 16.69 -5.52
CA ASP A 390 5.14 15.77 -5.93
C ASP A 390 3.79 16.22 -5.34
N LEU A 391 3.74 16.59 -4.07
CA LEU A 391 2.52 17.12 -3.44
C LEU A 391 2.06 18.45 -4.08
N ALA A 392 3.00 19.35 -4.40
CA ALA A 392 2.68 20.57 -5.13
C ALA A 392 2.17 20.28 -6.56
N THR A 393 2.71 19.23 -7.19
CA THR A 393 2.26 18.76 -8.51
C THR A 393 0.85 18.18 -8.44
N MET A 394 0.54 17.39 -7.40
CA MET A 394 -0.81 16.91 -7.11
C MET A 394 -1.81 18.07 -7.07
N LEU A 395 -1.53 19.09 -6.25
CA LEU A 395 -2.40 20.25 -6.12
C LEU A 395 -2.62 20.95 -7.46
N ARG A 396 -1.53 21.26 -8.19
CA ARG A 396 -1.60 21.93 -9.49
C ARG A 396 -2.40 21.12 -10.51
N VAL A 397 -2.05 19.84 -10.69
CA VAL A 397 -2.67 18.98 -11.71
C VAL A 397 -4.15 18.79 -11.41
N ASN A 398 -4.52 18.53 -10.15
CA ASN A 398 -5.91 18.34 -9.77
C ASN A 398 -6.73 19.61 -9.92
N TYR A 399 -6.16 20.77 -9.54
CA TYR A 399 -6.85 22.05 -9.72
C TYR A 399 -7.07 22.37 -11.20
N GLU A 400 -6.03 22.27 -12.01
CA GLU A 400 -6.09 22.56 -13.45
C GLU A 400 -7.09 21.66 -14.18
N ARG A 401 -7.14 20.37 -13.84
CA ARG A 401 -8.11 19.42 -14.41
C ARG A 401 -9.51 19.59 -13.85
N GLY A 402 -9.63 19.90 -12.56
CA GLY A 402 -10.92 20.03 -11.87
C GLY A 402 -11.68 21.30 -12.23
N PHE A 403 -10.97 22.40 -12.53
CA PHE A 403 -11.55 23.73 -12.72
C PHE A 403 -11.26 24.35 -14.09
N ASP A 404 -10.51 23.66 -14.95
CA ASP A 404 -10.09 24.12 -16.28
C ASP A 404 -9.42 25.51 -16.25
N ARG A 405 -8.61 25.75 -15.21
CA ARG A 405 -7.94 27.03 -14.93
C ARG A 405 -6.57 26.80 -14.32
N LYS A 406 -5.61 27.67 -14.65
CA LYS A 406 -4.27 27.62 -14.04
C LYS A 406 -4.33 27.90 -12.53
N LEU A 407 -3.56 27.13 -11.76
CA LEU A 407 -3.36 27.41 -10.34
C LEU A 407 -2.61 28.74 -10.16
N ALA A 408 -3.18 29.63 -9.35
CA ALA A 408 -2.60 30.94 -9.09
C ALA A 408 -1.25 30.82 -8.35
N PRO A 409 -0.24 31.65 -8.68
CA PRO A 409 1.13 31.49 -8.18
C PRO A 409 1.27 31.37 -6.67
N GLN A 410 0.46 32.10 -5.89
CA GLN A 410 0.50 32.08 -4.43
C GLN A 410 0.18 30.72 -3.80
N PHE A 411 -0.54 29.85 -4.51
CA PHE A 411 -0.91 28.51 -4.03
C PHE A 411 0.05 27.40 -4.49
N ARG A 412 1.04 27.74 -5.31
CA ARG A 412 1.95 26.73 -5.90
C ARG A 412 2.96 26.18 -4.91
N ASN A 413 3.22 26.91 -3.83
CA ASN A 413 4.17 26.50 -2.80
C ASN A 413 3.45 25.88 -1.61
N LEU A 414 3.94 24.72 -1.15
CA LEU A 414 3.52 24.07 0.08
C LEU A 414 4.74 23.96 1.00
N PRO A 415 5.03 25.00 1.80
CA PRO A 415 6.18 24.99 2.71
C PRO A 415 6.08 23.83 3.71
N VAL A 416 7.22 23.22 4.01
CA VAL A 416 7.32 22.19 5.05
C VAL A 416 8.20 22.74 6.16
N GLU A 417 7.56 23.18 7.24
CA GLU A 417 8.20 23.73 8.44
C GLU A 417 8.23 22.72 9.57
N ARG A 418 7.18 21.87 9.68
CA ARG A 418 7.10 20.80 10.68
C ARG A 418 6.83 19.44 10.01
N PRO A 419 7.88 18.80 9.46
CA PRO A 419 7.76 17.59 8.66
C PRO A 419 7.23 16.41 9.50
N THR A 420 6.09 15.88 9.09
CA THR A 420 5.28 14.93 9.84
C THR A 420 4.71 13.89 8.88
N VAL A 421 4.67 12.62 9.29
CA VAL A 421 3.69 11.71 8.70
C VAL A 421 2.36 11.96 9.34
N CYS A 422 1.52 12.65 8.56
CA CYS A 422 0.20 13.07 8.96
C CYS A 422 -0.69 11.85 9.29
N ASP A 423 -1.83 12.10 9.91
CA ASP A 423 -2.91 11.13 10.03
C ASP A 423 -3.58 10.94 8.66
N GLY A 424 -3.92 12.05 8.00
CA GLY A 424 -4.58 12.06 6.70
C GLY A 424 -6.10 11.83 6.74
N LYS A 425 -6.68 11.47 7.88
CA LYS A 425 -8.11 11.15 8.08
C LYS A 425 -8.66 11.90 9.28
N MET A 426 -8.98 13.18 9.10
CA MET A 426 -9.44 14.07 10.18
C MET A 426 -10.96 14.21 10.30
N SER A 427 -11.73 13.43 9.54
CA SER A 427 -13.19 13.51 9.51
C SER A 427 -13.84 13.15 10.85
N PRO A 428 -14.98 13.76 11.23
CA PRO A 428 -15.60 13.51 12.54
C PRO A 428 -15.87 12.03 12.84
N HIS A 429 -16.27 11.25 11.84
CA HIS A 429 -16.53 9.81 12.02
C HIS A 429 -15.28 8.97 12.29
N GLU A 430 -14.08 9.54 12.10
CA GLU A 430 -12.80 8.94 12.48
C GLU A 430 -12.51 9.15 13.97
N TRP A 431 -13.45 9.69 14.74
CA TRP A 431 -13.36 9.88 16.18
C TRP A 431 -14.52 9.17 16.89
N LEU A 432 -14.19 8.38 17.89
CA LEU A 432 -15.11 7.69 18.76
C LEU A 432 -15.37 8.55 20.00
N LEU A 433 -16.63 8.91 20.24
CA LEU A 433 -17.09 9.45 21.51
C LEU A 433 -17.57 8.28 22.36
N THR A 434 -16.83 8.00 23.43
CA THR A 434 -17.08 6.87 24.33
C THR A 434 -18.14 7.23 25.36
N GLU A 435 -18.76 6.22 25.97
CA GLU A 435 -19.77 6.41 27.04
C GLU A 435 -19.18 7.08 28.29
N ASP A 436 -17.88 6.93 28.54
CA ASP A 436 -17.16 7.59 29.63
C ASP A 436 -16.67 9.01 29.28
N GLY A 437 -17.10 9.57 28.16
CA GLY A 437 -16.86 10.96 27.76
C GLY A 437 -15.53 11.22 27.06
N ARG A 438 -14.69 10.20 26.86
CA ARG A 438 -13.45 10.33 26.08
C ARG A 438 -13.73 10.48 24.58
N MET A 439 -12.76 11.10 23.89
CA MET A 439 -12.72 11.21 22.44
C MET A 439 -11.46 10.53 21.93
N LEU A 440 -11.63 9.40 21.26
CA LEU A 440 -10.54 8.55 20.75
C LEU A 440 -10.49 8.62 19.22
N LYS A 441 -9.31 8.75 18.64
CA LYS A 441 -9.04 8.69 17.22
C LYS A 441 -9.04 7.23 16.74
N LEU A 442 -9.75 6.99 15.65
CA LEU A 442 -9.77 5.76 14.86
C LEU A 442 -8.95 5.97 13.58
N ASP A 443 -8.49 4.87 12.97
CA ASP A 443 -7.75 4.87 11.70
C ASP A 443 -6.60 5.89 11.60
N ALA A 444 -5.86 6.06 12.69
CA ALA A 444 -4.76 7.03 12.79
C ALA A 444 -3.38 6.53 12.33
N THR A 445 -3.21 5.24 12.14
CA THR A 445 -1.89 4.58 12.18
C THR A 445 -1.15 4.54 10.86
N SER A 446 -1.88 4.51 9.73
CA SER A 446 -1.31 4.03 8.47
C SER A 446 -1.66 4.83 7.22
N HIS A 447 -2.55 5.82 7.32
CA HIS A 447 -3.11 6.50 6.14
C HIS A 447 -2.26 7.69 5.64
N GLY A 448 -1.53 8.39 6.51
CA GLY A 448 -0.73 9.53 6.06
C GLY A 448 0.54 9.18 5.29
N ASP A 449 0.93 7.90 5.19
CA ASP A 449 2.02 7.43 4.33
C ASP A 449 1.65 6.14 3.57
N ASP A 450 0.39 6.07 3.11
CA ASP A 450 -0.01 5.03 2.16
C ASP A 450 0.30 5.43 0.71
N HIS A 451 -0.24 4.70 -0.27
CA HIS A 451 -0.02 4.98 -1.68
C HIS A 451 -0.74 6.23 -2.20
N PHE A 452 -1.59 6.88 -1.39
CA PHE A 452 -2.22 8.15 -1.70
C PHE A 452 -1.45 9.34 -1.12
N PHE A 453 -1.70 10.52 -1.69
CA PHE A 453 -1.26 11.77 -1.07
C PHE A 453 -1.89 11.95 0.34
N PRO A 454 -1.19 12.61 1.27
CA PRO A 454 0.00 13.44 1.03
C PRO A 454 1.34 12.71 1.11
N GLY A 455 1.41 11.60 1.84
CA GLY A 455 2.70 11.13 2.35
C GLY A 455 3.29 12.02 3.43
N PRO A 456 4.56 11.80 3.82
CA PRO A 456 5.34 12.75 4.61
C PRO A 456 5.24 14.16 4.04
N CYS A 457 4.72 15.10 4.83
CA CYS A 457 4.56 16.51 4.46
C CYS A 457 4.58 17.39 5.71
N ASP A 458 3.92 18.55 5.73
CA ASP A 458 3.77 19.38 6.93
C ASP A 458 2.51 18.98 7.73
N VAL A 459 2.57 19.06 9.06
CA VAL A 459 1.39 18.90 9.95
C VAL A 459 0.21 19.81 9.56
N ALA A 460 0.46 20.93 8.86
CA ALA A 460 -0.58 21.76 8.29
C ALA A 460 -1.57 20.98 7.40
N TRP A 461 -1.21 19.80 6.87
CA TRP A 461 -2.18 18.93 6.21
C TRP A 461 -3.28 18.42 7.16
N ASP A 462 -2.93 17.92 8.35
CA ASP A 462 -3.91 17.46 9.34
C ASP A 462 -4.68 18.64 9.94
N LEU A 463 -4.04 19.80 10.14
CA LEU A 463 -4.74 21.01 10.58
C LEU A 463 -5.77 21.48 9.55
N ALA A 464 -5.40 21.46 8.25
CA ALA A 464 -6.34 21.72 7.17
C ALA A 464 -7.48 20.70 7.15
N GLY A 465 -7.15 19.42 7.31
CA GLY A 465 -8.14 18.35 7.40
C GLY A 465 -9.13 18.57 8.54
N ALA A 466 -8.66 18.92 9.73
CA ALA A 466 -9.55 19.23 10.85
C ALA A 466 -10.49 20.39 10.52
N ILE A 467 -9.98 21.50 10.00
CA ILE A 467 -10.79 22.68 9.66
C ILE A 467 -11.86 22.35 8.62
N VAL A 468 -11.46 21.67 7.54
CA VAL A 468 -12.36 21.32 6.43
C VAL A 468 -13.43 20.32 6.90
N GLU A 469 -13.02 19.23 7.51
CA GLU A 469 -13.91 18.10 7.77
C GLU A 469 -14.87 18.33 8.95
N TRP A 470 -14.46 19.14 9.93
CA TRP A 470 -15.34 19.55 11.03
C TRP A 470 -16.19 20.77 10.69
N GLY A 471 -16.05 21.33 9.48
CA GLY A 471 -16.83 22.48 9.03
C GLY A 471 -16.57 23.73 9.87
N MET A 472 -15.32 23.92 10.33
CA MET A 472 -14.97 25.07 11.16
C MET A 472 -15.14 26.36 10.37
N ASP A 473 -15.89 27.30 10.92
CA ASP A 473 -15.94 28.65 10.37
C ASP A 473 -14.61 29.38 10.61
N ARG A 474 -14.50 30.62 10.11
CA ARG A 474 -13.27 31.39 10.24
C ARG A 474 -12.84 31.60 11.70
N ALA A 475 -13.78 31.95 12.58
CA ALA A 475 -13.46 32.26 13.97
C ALA A 475 -13.01 31.02 14.73
N THR A 476 -13.73 29.91 14.54
CA THR A 476 -13.43 28.60 15.13
C THR A 476 -12.10 28.05 14.62
N GLY A 477 -11.84 28.16 13.31
CA GLY A 477 -10.56 27.78 12.71
C GLY A 477 -9.40 28.61 13.27
N GLU A 478 -9.55 29.92 13.40
CA GLU A 478 -8.53 30.77 14.02
C GLU A 478 -8.29 30.41 15.50
N GLN A 479 -9.34 30.06 16.26
CA GLN A 479 -9.21 29.57 17.64
C GLN A 479 -8.44 28.25 17.71
N PHE A 480 -8.79 27.28 16.87
CA PHE A 480 -8.12 25.99 16.76
C PHE A 480 -6.62 26.16 16.48
N LEU A 481 -6.27 26.99 15.50
CA LEU A 481 -4.88 27.25 15.14
C LEU A 481 -4.10 27.97 16.25
N ARG A 482 -4.75 28.88 17.01
CA ARG A 482 -4.14 29.49 18.20
C ARG A 482 -3.86 28.45 19.29
N GLN A 483 -4.78 27.51 19.53
CA GLN A 483 -4.57 26.43 20.49
C GLN A 483 -3.38 25.55 20.08
N TYR A 484 -3.32 25.14 18.81
CA TYR A 484 -2.17 24.38 18.28
C TYR A 484 -0.86 25.17 18.41
N THR A 485 -0.85 26.45 18.04
CA THR A 485 0.34 27.32 18.13
C THR A 485 0.80 27.46 19.58
N ALA A 486 -0.12 27.60 20.53
CA ALA A 486 0.21 27.70 21.95
C ALA A 486 0.84 26.43 22.51
N LEU A 487 0.46 25.26 21.98
CA LEU A 487 1.02 23.96 22.40
C LEU A 487 2.40 23.69 21.81
N THR A 488 2.73 24.28 20.67
CA THR A 488 3.86 23.83 19.83
C THR A 488 4.88 24.91 19.50
N GLY A 489 4.50 26.19 19.60
CA GLY A 489 5.27 27.32 19.08
C GLY A 489 5.24 27.47 17.55
N ASP A 490 4.58 26.56 16.84
CA ASP A 490 4.53 26.53 15.38
C ASP A 490 3.39 27.40 14.83
N ASN A 491 3.74 28.57 14.29
CA ASN A 491 2.77 29.50 13.70
C ASN A 491 2.47 29.14 12.24
N VAL A 492 1.41 28.36 12.03
CA VAL A 492 1.00 27.86 10.71
C VAL A 492 0.31 28.89 9.81
N THR A 493 0.01 30.09 10.31
CA THR A 493 -0.83 31.10 9.62
C THR A 493 -0.34 31.39 8.20
N GLY A 494 0.98 31.49 8.01
CA GLY A 494 1.60 31.81 6.72
C GLY A 494 1.43 30.74 5.64
N ARG A 495 1.26 29.47 6.04
CA ARG A 495 1.15 28.33 5.12
C ARG A 495 -0.24 27.70 5.08
N MET A 496 -1.09 28.01 6.06
CA MET A 496 -2.37 27.33 6.26
C MET A 496 -3.30 27.39 5.05
N ARG A 497 -3.37 28.57 4.40
CA ARG A 497 -4.26 28.77 3.24
C ARG A 497 -3.94 27.83 2.08
N ASN A 498 -2.66 27.56 1.84
CA ASN A 498 -2.23 26.69 0.74
C ASN A 498 -2.53 25.23 1.07
N TYR A 499 -2.36 24.83 2.33
CA TYR A 499 -2.70 23.49 2.79
C TYR A 499 -4.22 23.24 2.83
N LEU A 500 -5.05 24.23 3.17
CA LEU A 500 -6.51 24.12 3.04
C LEU A 500 -6.93 23.82 1.59
N LEU A 501 -6.36 24.54 0.63
CA LEU A 501 -6.62 24.29 -0.79
C LEU A 501 -6.09 22.93 -1.22
N ALA A 502 -4.87 22.55 -0.82
CA ALA A 502 -4.26 21.27 -1.18
C ALA A 502 -5.07 20.09 -0.65
N TYR A 503 -5.47 20.14 0.63
CA TYR A 503 -6.27 19.12 1.28
C TYR A 503 -7.64 18.97 0.59
N ALA A 504 -8.39 20.07 0.42
CA ALA A 504 -9.70 20.03 -0.21
C ALA A 504 -9.64 19.58 -1.67
N MET A 505 -8.62 20.01 -2.42
CA MET A 505 -8.40 19.55 -3.79
C MET A 505 -8.11 18.06 -3.87
N PHE A 506 -7.26 17.53 -2.97
CA PHE A 506 -7.00 16.10 -2.91
C PHE A 506 -8.28 15.33 -2.57
N ARG A 507 -9.05 15.76 -1.57
CA ARG A 507 -10.30 15.08 -1.19
C ARG A 507 -11.32 15.08 -2.32
N MET A 508 -11.48 16.20 -3.04
CA MET A 508 -12.31 16.28 -4.25
C MET A 508 -11.84 15.28 -5.32
N ALA A 509 -10.55 15.30 -5.64
CA ALA A 509 -9.96 14.44 -6.65
C ALA A 509 -10.08 12.95 -6.29
N TRP A 510 -9.79 12.59 -5.04
CA TRP A 510 -9.86 11.22 -4.52
C TRP A 510 -11.29 10.69 -4.55
N THR A 511 -12.26 11.44 -4.02
CA THR A 511 -13.67 11.02 -3.98
C THR A 511 -14.26 10.89 -5.38
N HIS A 512 -13.92 11.81 -6.29
CA HIS A 512 -14.37 11.74 -7.68
C HIS A 512 -13.80 10.50 -8.39
N MET A 513 -12.50 10.21 -8.21
CA MET A 513 -11.87 9.07 -8.84
C MET A 513 -12.36 7.73 -8.25
N ALA A 514 -12.62 7.70 -6.94
CA ALA A 514 -13.26 6.58 -6.26
C ALA A 514 -14.68 6.35 -6.80
N ALA A 515 -15.48 7.40 -6.99
CA ALA A 515 -16.82 7.31 -7.56
C ALA A 515 -16.79 6.69 -8.97
N ALA A 516 -15.81 7.07 -9.79
CA ALA A 516 -15.61 6.50 -11.12
C ALA A 516 -15.22 5.01 -11.07
N ALA A 517 -14.39 4.62 -10.10
CA ALA A 517 -14.01 3.21 -9.89
C ALA A 517 -15.19 2.35 -9.39
N MET A 518 -16.13 2.97 -8.66
CA MET A 518 -17.30 2.32 -8.07
C MET A 518 -18.58 2.46 -8.91
N LYS A 519 -18.45 2.88 -10.19
CA LYS A 519 -19.58 3.15 -11.09
C LYS A 519 -20.57 1.97 -11.12
N GLY A 520 -21.86 2.28 -10.92
CA GLY A 520 -22.94 1.30 -10.89
C GLY A 520 -23.28 0.77 -9.49
N THR A 521 -22.60 1.26 -8.44
CA THR A 521 -22.90 0.94 -7.04
C THR A 521 -23.47 2.16 -6.30
N ALA A 522 -24.10 1.94 -5.14
CA ALA A 522 -24.55 3.03 -4.27
C ALA A 522 -23.40 3.90 -3.73
N GLU A 523 -22.19 3.34 -3.61
CA GLU A 523 -21.00 4.09 -3.18
C GLU A 523 -20.60 5.16 -4.18
N ALA A 524 -20.80 4.94 -5.48
CA ALA A 524 -20.49 5.97 -6.48
C ALA A 524 -21.29 7.26 -6.24
N THR A 525 -22.55 7.15 -5.84
CA THR A 525 -23.39 8.32 -5.53
C THR A 525 -22.93 9.02 -4.25
N ARG A 526 -22.61 8.27 -3.19
CA ARG A 526 -22.09 8.84 -1.93
C ARG A 526 -20.77 9.57 -2.15
N LEU A 527 -19.85 8.95 -2.88
CA LEU A 527 -18.54 9.52 -3.21
C LEU A 527 -18.66 10.75 -4.11
N MET A 528 -19.60 10.78 -5.06
CA MET A 528 -19.83 11.96 -5.88
C MET A 528 -20.39 13.14 -5.07
N ARG A 529 -21.34 12.88 -4.16
CA ARG A 529 -21.82 13.89 -3.19
C ARG A 529 -20.66 14.51 -2.41
N ASP A 530 -19.76 13.65 -1.90
CA ASP A 530 -18.62 14.12 -1.13
C ASP A 530 -17.64 14.92 -2.02
N SER A 531 -17.41 14.50 -3.26
CA SER A 531 -16.63 15.25 -4.26
C SER A 531 -17.20 16.65 -4.51
N ASP A 532 -18.52 16.77 -4.69
CA ASP A 532 -19.18 18.05 -4.94
C ASP A 532 -19.05 19.00 -3.74
N HIS A 533 -19.16 18.47 -2.52
CA HIS A 533 -18.90 19.23 -1.29
C HIS A 533 -17.50 19.83 -1.26
N TYR A 534 -16.45 19.04 -1.54
CA TYR A 534 -15.08 19.58 -1.58
C TYR A 534 -14.86 20.58 -2.72
N ARG A 535 -15.51 20.38 -3.88
CA ARG A 535 -15.46 21.32 -5.00
C ARG A 535 -16.03 22.69 -4.62
N GLU A 536 -17.14 22.71 -3.89
CA GLU A 536 -17.72 23.96 -3.37
C GLU A 536 -16.77 24.66 -2.39
N TYR A 537 -16.15 23.91 -1.48
CA TYR A 537 -15.16 24.44 -0.54
C TYR A 537 -13.97 25.09 -1.26
N VAL A 538 -13.40 24.40 -2.26
CA VAL A 538 -12.32 24.94 -3.10
C VAL A 538 -12.76 26.22 -3.80
N SER A 539 -13.96 26.23 -4.38
CA SER A 539 -14.51 27.41 -5.05
C SER A 539 -14.63 28.60 -4.10
N GLY A 540 -15.11 28.36 -2.87
CA GLY A 540 -15.19 29.36 -1.81
C GLY A 540 -13.83 29.95 -1.42
N LEU A 541 -12.81 29.10 -1.23
CA LEU A 541 -11.44 29.54 -0.90
C LEU A 541 -10.82 30.44 -1.97
N VAL A 542 -11.03 30.10 -3.25
CA VAL A 542 -10.47 30.84 -4.38
C VAL A 542 -11.27 32.12 -4.67
N MET A 543 -12.61 32.10 -4.57
CA MET A 543 -13.42 33.31 -4.72
C MET A 543 -13.23 34.30 -3.56
N GLY A 544 -13.04 33.80 -2.33
CA GLY A 544 -12.62 34.63 -1.20
C GLY A 544 -11.25 35.30 -1.42
N ALA A 545 -10.38 34.70 -2.25
CA ALA A 545 -9.15 35.34 -2.72
C ALA A 545 -9.41 36.48 -3.72
N ALA A 546 -10.39 36.30 -4.61
CA ALA A 546 -10.72 37.27 -5.65
C ALA A 546 -11.42 38.53 -5.08
N LYS A 547 -12.09 38.44 -3.93
CA LYS A 547 -12.67 39.60 -3.22
C LYS A 547 -11.64 40.43 -2.41
N ALA A 548 -10.38 40.02 -2.36
CA ALA A 548 -9.29 40.75 -1.72
C ALA A 548 -8.41 41.55 -2.71
N VAL A 549 -9.02 42.09 -3.77
CA VAL A 549 -8.40 43.14 -4.61
C VAL A 549 -8.82 44.50 -4.03
N PRO A 550 -7.88 45.40 -3.70
CA PRO A 550 -8.24 46.69 -3.13
C PRO A 550 -8.98 47.51 -4.18
N VAL A 551 -10.23 47.87 -3.87
CA VAL A 551 -10.81 49.10 -4.43
C VAL A 551 -10.06 50.24 -3.77
N ALA A 552 -8.99 50.68 -4.42
CA ALA A 552 -8.44 52.01 -4.17
C ALA A 552 -9.45 53.03 -4.70
N ARG A 553 -9.97 53.84 -3.77
CA ARG A 553 -10.74 55.07 -4.07
C ARG A 553 -9.86 56.06 -4.85
N ALA A 554 -10.47 56.77 -5.79
CA ALA A 554 -10.12 58.15 -6.08
C ALA A 554 -11.38 58.90 -6.55
N SER A 555 -11.64 60.02 -5.85
CA SER A 555 -12.66 61.08 -6.01
C SER A 555 -14.13 60.68 -6.00
#